data_AF-A0A915XM09-F1
#
_entry.id   AF-A0A915XM09-F1
#
_cell.length_a   1.000
_cell.length_b   1.000
_cell.length_c   1.000
_cell.angle_alpha   90.00
_cell.angle_beta   90.00
_cell.angle_gamma   90.00
#
_symmetry.space_group_name_H-M   'P 1'
#
loop_
_entity.id
_entity.type
_entity.pdbx_description
1 polymer ?
#
loop_
_entity_poly.entity_id
_entity_poly.type
_entity_poly.pdbx_seq_one_letter_code
_entity_poly.pdbx_strand_id
1 'polypeptide(L)'
;MTTDTYLDQVLAHLPPTTPQRQQIALELRGHIEERLAAGTPLDEVVRQLGAPDVLARSYLAGLPLTPADFGPRLVAKVFDAGAFILAAVVVGGSAWLYPREGVAQVLMLLAIAIAAFGYVTYTIIAEWRTGQTFGKRWFGLSVVQESGAPITLGQAVVRQLSTMLQVFWIDAMFVLFTERRQRAFELLSKTRVVKATPGSV
;
A
#
# COMPACT_ATOMS: atom_id res chain seq x y z
N MET A 1 31.11 2.99 -0.67
CA MET A 1 29.72 3.22 -0.20
C MET A 1 29.74 4.43 0.71
N THR A 2 28.85 5.40 0.55
CA THR A 2 28.82 6.60 1.42
C THR A 2 27.75 6.46 2.51
N THR A 3 27.83 7.28 3.55
CA THR A 3 26.79 7.38 4.60
C THR A 3 25.41 7.62 3.99
N ASP A 4 25.30 8.56 3.05
CA ASP A 4 24.03 8.86 2.38
C ASP A 4 23.53 7.67 1.55
N THR A 5 24.41 6.95 0.86
CA THR A 5 24.01 5.74 0.11
C THR A 5 23.46 4.65 1.03
N TYR A 6 24.06 4.44 2.21
CA TYR A 6 23.54 3.47 3.18
C TYR A 6 22.18 3.90 3.74
N LEU A 7 22.07 5.18 4.10
CA LEU A 7 20.85 5.77 4.62
C LEU A 7 19.71 5.62 3.61
N ASP A 8 19.95 5.98 2.35
CA ASP A 8 18.96 5.83 1.28
C ASP A 8 18.54 4.39 1.08
N GLN A 9 19.47 3.43 1.18
CA GLN A 9 19.15 2.00 1.11
C GLN A 9 18.27 1.56 2.28
N VAL A 10 18.55 1.99 3.51
CA VAL A 10 17.71 1.66 4.68
C VAL A 10 16.32 2.27 4.52
N LEU A 11 16.25 3.55 4.17
CA LEU A 11 15.01 4.28 3.96
C LEU A 11 14.18 3.68 2.82
N ALA A 12 14.79 3.20 1.74
CA ALA A 12 14.09 2.53 0.64
C ALA A 12 13.32 1.27 1.08
N HIS A 13 13.72 0.64 2.19
CA HIS A 13 13.04 -0.53 2.76
C HIS A 13 11.94 -0.16 3.77
N LEU A 14 11.84 1.10 4.19
CA LEU A 14 10.74 1.60 5.01
C LEU A 14 9.56 2.00 4.11
N PRO A 15 8.30 1.72 4.50
CA PRO A 15 7.13 2.29 3.83
C PRO A 15 7.22 3.82 3.73
N PRO A 16 6.69 4.44 2.66
CA PRO A 16 6.58 5.89 2.57
C PRO A 16 5.74 6.49 3.70
N THR A 17 4.77 5.72 4.19
CA THR A 17 3.84 6.11 5.26
C THR A 17 4.37 5.83 6.68
N THR A 18 5.64 5.46 6.83
CA THR A 18 6.23 5.16 8.13
C THR A 18 6.20 6.41 9.01
N PRO A 19 5.60 6.36 10.21
CA PRO A 19 5.64 7.46 11.16
C PRO A 19 7.09 7.83 11.48
N GLN A 20 7.38 9.12 11.65
CA GLN A 20 8.71 9.58 12.07
C GLN A 20 9.87 9.14 11.15
N ARG A 21 9.60 8.83 9.87
CA ARG A 21 10.62 8.42 8.90
C ARG A 21 11.81 9.39 8.82
N GLN A 22 11.55 10.70 8.90
CA GLN A 22 12.59 11.73 8.94
C GLN A 22 13.41 11.68 10.23
N GLN A 23 12.76 11.40 11.37
CA GLN A 23 13.45 11.25 12.65
C GLN A 23 14.34 10.00 12.65
N ILE A 24 13.86 8.86 12.13
CA ILE A 24 14.69 7.65 11.94
C ILE A 24 15.91 7.98 11.09
N ALA A 25 15.74 8.76 10.01
CA ALA A 25 16.84 9.16 9.16
C ALA A 25 17.87 10.03 9.90
N LEU A 26 17.40 11.01 10.69
CA LEU A 26 18.25 11.90 11.48
C LEU A 26 18.99 11.14 12.60
N GLU A 27 18.31 10.26 13.32
CA GLU A 27 18.88 9.43 14.38
C GLU A 27 19.95 8.48 13.82
N LEU A 28 19.66 7.81 12.69
CA LEU A 28 20.60 6.90 12.05
C LEU A 28 21.81 7.65 11.50
N ARG A 29 21.61 8.81 10.88
CA ARG A 29 22.72 9.68 10.43
C ARG A 29 23.59 10.09 11.61
N GLY A 30 22.99 10.57 12.71
CA GLY A 30 23.71 10.97 13.91
C GLY A 30 24.55 9.83 14.49
N HIS A 31 23.99 8.62 14.58
CA HIS A 31 24.71 7.43 15.04
C HIS A 31 25.92 7.06 14.17
N ILE A 32 25.79 7.21 12.84
CA ILE A 32 26.90 6.96 11.92
C ILE A 32 27.97 8.03 12.08
N GLU A 33 27.58 9.31 12.07
CA GLU A 33 28.50 10.44 12.20
C GLU A 33 29.28 10.43 13.52
N GLU A 34 28.63 10.06 14.63
CA GLU A 34 29.28 9.91 15.94
C GLU A 34 30.38 8.84 15.92
N ARG A 35 30.12 7.67 15.32
CA ARG A 35 31.13 6.60 15.21
C ARG A 35 32.28 6.96 14.28
N LEU A 36 31.99 7.68 13.20
CA LEU A 36 33.01 8.21 12.30
C LEU A 36 33.89 9.23 13.01
N ALA A 37 33.30 10.13 13.81
CA ALA A 37 34.03 11.11 14.63
C ALA A 37 34.88 10.43 15.71
N ALA A 38 34.45 9.29 16.24
CA ALA A 38 35.23 8.45 17.15
C ALA A 38 36.37 7.66 16.46
N GLY A 39 36.55 7.82 15.15
CA GLY A 39 37.64 7.20 14.38
C GLY A 39 37.33 5.80 13.84
N THR A 40 36.08 5.32 13.95
CA THR A 40 35.67 4.05 13.34
C THR A 40 35.50 4.26 11.83
N PRO A 41 36.12 3.45 10.96
CA PRO A 41 35.95 3.61 9.53
C PRO A 41 34.53 3.18 9.10
N LEU A 42 34.02 3.80 8.02
CA LEU A 42 32.61 3.66 7.59
C LEU A 42 32.21 2.22 7.26
N ASP A 43 33.13 1.45 6.67
CA ASP A 43 32.93 0.03 6.35
C ASP A 43 32.66 -0.80 7.62
N GLU A 44 33.41 -0.54 8.69
CA GLU A 44 33.22 -1.19 9.98
C GLU A 44 31.90 -0.76 10.63
N VAL A 45 31.52 0.52 10.55
CA VAL A 45 30.22 1.00 11.05
C VAL A 45 29.06 0.30 10.31
N VAL A 46 29.11 0.24 8.98
CA VAL A 46 28.11 -0.43 8.16
C VAL A 46 28.06 -1.93 8.47
N ARG A 47 29.22 -2.58 8.67
CA ARG A 47 29.31 -3.99 9.04
C ARG A 47 28.63 -4.26 10.38
N GLN A 48 28.77 -3.37 11.36
CA GLN A 48 28.13 -3.47 12.67
C GLN A 48 26.63 -3.19 12.62
N LEU A 49 26.18 -2.25 11.78
CA LEU A 49 24.75 -1.94 11.58
C LEU A 49 24.04 -3.05 10.77
N GLY A 50 24.79 -3.79 9.95
CA GLY A 50 24.30 -4.91 9.18
C GLY A 50 23.62 -4.52 7.86
N ALA A 51 22.91 -5.48 7.27
CA ALA A 51 22.25 -5.26 5.99
C ALA A 51 21.11 -4.22 6.10
N PRO A 52 20.95 -3.32 5.10
CA PRO A 52 19.97 -2.24 5.16
C PRO A 52 18.52 -2.72 5.38
N ASP A 53 18.15 -3.86 4.79
CA ASP A 53 16.81 -4.43 4.90
C ASP A 53 16.54 -5.00 6.31
N VAL A 54 17.55 -5.60 6.93
CA VAL A 54 17.48 -6.12 8.30
C VAL A 54 17.35 -4.96 9.29
N LEU A 55 18.15 -3.90 9.12
CA LEU A 55 18.07 -2.70 9.95
C LEU A 55 16.72 -2.00 9.78
N ALA A 56 16.21 -1.85 8.56
CA ALA A 56 14.88 -1.27 8.33
C ALA A 56 13.78 -2.07 9.05
N ARG A 57 13.85 -3.41 9.02
CA ARG A 57 12.90 -4.27 9.73
C ARG A 57 12.99 -4.14 11.25
N SER A 58 14.17 -3.89 11.83
CA SER A 58 14.29 -3.70 13.27
C SER A 58 13.60 -2.40 13.72
N TYR A 59 13.72 -1.31 12.94
CA TYR A 59 12.94 -0.09 13.16
C TYR A 59 11.43 -0.37 13.07
N LEU A 60 10.98 -1.08 12.03
CA LEU A 60 9.55 -1.39 11.84
C LEU A 60 8.98 -2.27 12.96
N ALA A 61 9.77 -3.20 13.49
CA ALA A 61 9.36 -4.06 14.60
C ALA A 61 9.06 -3.27 15.88
N GLY A 62 9.70 -2.11 16.07
CA GLY A 62 9.45 -1.20 17.19
C GLY A 62 8.23 -0.29 17.02
N LEU A 63 7.65 -0.20 15.82
CA LEU A 63 6.56 0.73 15.55
C LEU A 63 5.20 0.13 15.89
N PRO A 64 4.32 0.85 16.62
CA PRO A 64 2.98 0.38 16.93
C PRO A 64 2.12 0.37 15.65
N LEU A 65 1.77 -0.83 15.19
CA LEU A 65 0.91 -1.00 14.02
C LEU A 65 -0.56 -1.06 14.45
N THR A 66 -1.21 0.10 14.44
CA THR A 66 -2.62 0.25 14.79
C THR A 66 -3.53 -0.25 13.66
N PRO A 67 -4.31 -1.33 13.87
CA PRO A 67 -5.23 -1.82 12.84
C PRO A 67 -6.27 -0.75 12.48
N ALA A 68 -6.52 -0.58 11.19
CA ALA A 68 -7.63 0.26 10.74
C ALA A 68 -8.98 -0.45 10.90
N ASP A 69 -10.00 0.28 11.31
CA ASP A 69 -11.38 -0.22 11.40
C ASP A 69 -11.94 -0.59 10.01
N PHE A 70 -13.00 -1.40 9.98
CA PHE A 70 -13.62 -1.84 8.73
C PHE A 70 -14.28 -0.68 7.95
N GLY A 71 -14.95 0.24 8.65
CA GLY A 71 -15.70 1.35 8.06
C GLY A 71 -14.86 2.22 7.11
N PRO A 72 -13.76 2.84 7.57
CA PRO A 72 -12.89 3.66 6.72
C PRO A 72 -12.34 2.88 5.52
N ARG A 73 -12.06 1.58 5.68
CA ARG A 73 -11.60 0.71 4.57
C ARG A 73 -12.68 0.56 3.50
N LEU A 74 -13.94 0.36 3.93
CA LEU A 74 -15.07 0.24 3.02
C LEU A 74 -15.33 1.55 2.28
N VAL A 75 -15.34 2.69 2.99
CA VAL A 75 -15.55 4.00 2.37
C VAL A 75 -14.43 4.33 1.39
N ALA A 76 -13.16 4.06 1.72
CA ALA A 76 -12.05 4.20 0.79
C ALA A 76 -12.25 3.36 -0.49
N LYS A 77 -12.71 2.10 -0.32
CA LYS A 77 -12.97 1.20 -1.46
C LYS A 77 -14.11 1.70 -2.35
N VAL A 78 -15.20 2.19 -1.74
CA VAL A 78 -16.35 2.79 -2.45
C VAL A 78 -15.93 4.06 -3.19
N PHE A 79 -15.09 4.90 -2.58
CA PHE A 79 -14.57 6.11 -3.21
C PHE A 79 -13.75 5.78 -4.47
N ASP A 80 -12.78 4.87 -4.35
CA ASP A 80 -11.95 4.45 -5.49
C ASP A 80 -12.81 3.78 -6.58
N ALA A 81 -13.73 2.89 -6.21
CA ALA A 81 -14.59 2.18 -7.18
C ALA A 81 -15.58 3.12 -7.86
N GLY A 82 -16.15 4.10 -7.13
CA GLY A 82 -17.10 5.07 -7.63
C GLY A 82 -16.54 5.91 -8.79
N ALA A 83 -15.25 6.27 -8.73
CA ALA A 83 -14.58 6.98 -9.81
C ALA A 83 -14.54 6.17 -11.12
N PHE A 84 -14.20 4.88 -11.04
CA PHE A 84 -14.18 3.98 -12.20
C PHE A 84 -15.58 3.67 -12.73
N ILE A 85 -16.57 3.49 -11.83
CA ILE A 85 -17.97 3.28 -12.21
C ILE A 85 -18.50 4.52 -12.92
N LEU A 86 -18.26 5.72 -12.39
CA LEU A 86 -18.68 6.97 -13.03
C LEU A 86 -18.07 7.11 -14.42
N ALA A 87 -16.77 6.83 -14.57
CA ALA A 87 -16.11 6.85 -15.87
C ALA A 87 -16.75 5.85 -16.86
N ALA A 88 -17.05 4.62 -16.41
CA ALA A 88 -17.73 3.63 -17.24
C ALA A 88 -19.12 4.09 -17.68
N VAL A 89 -19.90 4.69 -16.77
CA VAL A 89 -21.24 5.22 -17.04
C VAL A 89 -21.20 6.39 -18.00
N VAL A 90 -20.24 7.31 -17.86
CA VAL A 90 -20.08 8.45 -18.78
C VAL A 90 -19.68 7.97 -20.18
N VAL A 91 -18.68 7.08 -20.27
CA VAL A 91 -18.19 6.56 -21.55
C VAL A 91 -19.26 5.69 -22.22
N GLY A 92 -19.81 4.70 -21.50
CA GLY A 92 -20.89 3.86 -22.02
C GLY A 92 -22.16 4.64 -22.32
N GLY A 93 -22.46 5.67 -21.52
CA GLY A 93 -23.60 6.57 -21.71
C GLY A 93 -23.47 7.47 -22.94
N SER A 94 -22.24 7.87 -23.30
CA SER A 94 -22.01 8.64 -24.53
C SER A 94 -22.39 7.87 -25.80
N ALA A 95 -22.47 6.55 -25.73
CA ALA A 95 -22.87 5.72 -26.86
C ALA A 95 -24.33 5.94 -27.32
N TRP A 96 -25.19 6.46 -26.44
CA TRP A 96 -26.57 6.86 -26.78
C TRP A 96 -26.62 8.05 -27.75
N LEU A 97 -25.50 8.74 -27.99
CA LEU A 97 -25.38 9.80 -29.00
C LEU A 97 -25.22 9.24 -30.42
N TYR A 98 -25.00 7.93 -30.57
CA TYR A 98 -24.80 7.25 -31.86
C TYR A 98 -25.93 6.22 -32.05
N PRO A 99 -27.02 6.56 -32.77
CA PRO A 99 -28.22 5.72 -32.87
C PRO A 99 -28.05 4.54 -33.85
N ARG A 100 -26.97 3.78 -33.70
CA ARG A 100 -26.77 2.50 -34.38
C ARG A 100 -27.15 1.36 -33.45
N GLU A 101 -27.95 0.43 -33.96
CA GLU A 101 -28.36 -0.75 -33.23
C GLU A 101 -27.14 -1.53 -32.71
N GLY A 102 -27.19 -1.97 -31.45
CA GLY A 102 -26.12 -2.76 -30.81
C GLY A 102 -24.87 -1.98 -30.37
N VAL A 103 -24.55 -0.83 -30.97
CA VAL A 103 -23.33 -0.07 -30.64
C VAL A 103 -23.32 0.38 -29.18
N ALA A 104 -24.45 0.85 -28.66
CA ALA A 104 -24.56 1.28 -27.27
C ALA A 104 -24.27 0.16 -26.26
N GLN A 105 -24.76 -1.05 -26.55
CA GLN A 105 -24.55 -2.21 -25.70
C GLN A 105 -23.09 -2.65 -25.70
N VAL A 106 -22.46 -2.70 -26.87
CA VAL A 106 -21.04 -3.06 -27.01
C VAL A 106 -20.15 -2.03 -26.30
N LEU A 107 -20.39 -0.73 -26.49
CA LEU A 107 -19.60 0.32 -25.84
C LEU A 107 -19.80 0.33 -24.32
N MET A 108 -21.02 0.07 -23.83
CA MET A 108 -21.28 -0.06 -22.41
C MET A 108 -20.53 -1.26 -21.80
N LEU A 109 -20.60 -2.43 -22.44
CA LEU A 109 -19.88 -3.62 -21.98
C LEU A 109 -18.36 -3.40 -21.98
N LEU A 110 -17.83 -2.76 -23.03
CA LEU A 110 -16.43 -2.41 -23.13
C LEU A 110 -16.01 -1.42 -22.03
N ALA A 111 -16.82 -0.39 -21.77
CA ALA A 111 -16.55 0.59 -20.72
C ALA A 111 -16.53 -0.05 -19.33
N ILE A 112 -17.47 -0.96 -19.04
CA ILE A 112 -17.52 -1.74 -17.79
C ILE A 112 -16.29 -2.63 -17.67
N ALA A 113 -15.92 -3.37 -18.73
CA ALA A 113 -14.76 -4.25 -18.72
C ALA A 113 -13.45 -3.49 -18.48
N ILE A 114 -13.26 -2.36 -19.19
CA ILE A 114 -12.11 -1.48 -19.02
C ILE A 114 -12.07 -0.90 -17.60
N ALA A 115 -13.20 -0.45 -17.07
CA ALA A 115 -13.26 0.09 -15.72
C ALA A 115 -12.97 -0.95 -14.65
N ALA A 116 -13.51 -2.18 -14.78
CA ALA A 116 -13.25 -3.27 -13.85
C ALA A 116 -11.78 -3.69 -13.86
N PHE A 117 -11.20 -3.91 -15.05
CA PHE A 117 -9.79 -4.25 -15.20
C PHE A 117 -8.89 -3.10 -14.73
N GLY A 118 -9.21 -1.88 -15.12
CA GLY A 118 -8.51 -0.66 -14.72
C GLY A 118 -8.49 -0.48 -13.21
N TYR A 119 -9.64 -0.67 -12.54
CA TYR A 119 -9.74 -0.59 -11.08
C TYR A 119 -8.84 -1.61 -10.38
N VAL A 120 -8.90 -2.87 -10.80
CA VAL A 120 -8.07 -3.95 -10.23
C VAL A 120 -6.58 -3.64 -10.41
N THR A 121 -6.17 -3.30 -11.63
CA THR A 121 -4.76 -2.96 -11.94
C THR A 121 -4.29 -1.73 -11.17
N TYR A 122 -5.11 -0.68 -11.10
CA TYR A 122 -4.84 0.52 -10.31
C TYR A 122 -4.62 0.18 -8.83
N THR A 123 -5.51 -0.58 -8.21
CA THR A 123 -5.38 -0.95 -6.79
C THR A 123 -4.10 -1.74 -6.51
N ILE A 124 -3.75 -2.70 -7.37
CA ILE A 124 -2.51 -3.49 -7.24
C ILE A 124 -1.28 -2.58 -7.31
N ILE A 125 -1.20 -1.72 -8.33
CA ILE A 125 -0.04 -0.86 -8.54
C ILE A 125 0.08 0.19 -7.42
N ALA A 126 -1.03 0.81 -7.03
CA ALA A 126 -1.04 1.84 -6.00
C ALA A 126 -0.64 1.28 -4.62
N GLU A 127 -1.18 0.12 -4.24
CA GLU A 127 -0.82 -0.56 -2.99
C GLU A 127 0.63 -1.05 -3.02
N TRP A 128 1.11 -1.62 -4.13
CA TRP A 128 2.49 -2.07 -4.25
C TRP A 128 3.50 -0.91 -4.17
N ARG A 129 3.24 0.19 -4.88
CA ARG A 129 4.19 1.32 -4.97
C ARG A 129 4.19 2.19 -3.72
N THR A 130 3.03 2.41 -3.12
CA THR A 130 2.87 3.45 -2.09
C THR A 130 2.20 2.96 -0.82
N GLY A 131 1.74 1.71 -0.77
CA GLY A 131 0.91 1.20 0.32
C GLY A 131 -0.51 1.77 0.32
N GLN A 132 -0.87 2.68 -0.60
CA GLN A 132 -2.13 3.40 -0.54
C GLN A 132 -2.74 3.62 -1.92
N THR A 133 -4.04 3.38 -2.03
CA THR A 133 -4.87 3.95 -3.11
C THR A 133 -5.21 5.40 -2.79
N PHE A 134 -5.69 6.16 -3.77
CA PHE A 134 -6.16 7.53 -3.57
C PHE A 134 -7.24 7.61 -2.49
N GLY A 135 -8.25 6.74 -2.50
CA GLY A 135 -9.24 6.66 -1.43
C GLY A 135 -8.58 6.40 -0.07
N LYS A 136 -7.68 5.42 0.01
CA LYS A 136 -6.96 5.11 1.27
C LYS A 136 -6.12 6.27 1.79
N ARG A 137 -5.50 7.06 0.91
CA ARG A 137 -4.77 8.29 1.31
C ARG A 137 -5.71 9.28 1.99
N TRP A 138 -6.88 9.50 1.41
CA TRP A 138 -7.89 10.42 1.96
C TRP A 138 -8.36 10.02 3.37
N PHE A 139 -8.45 8.71 3.63
CA PHE A 139 -8.85 8.16 4.92
C PHE A 139 -7.68 7.84 5.86
N GLY A 140 -6.45 8.23 5.52
CA GLY A 140 -5.27 7.97 6.35
C GLY A 140 -5.04 6.48 6.58
N LEU A 141 -5.12 5.66 5.54
CA LEU A 141 -4.98 4.20 5.61
C LEU A 141 -3.77 3.74 4.80
N SER A 142 -2.99 2.79 5.31
CA SER A 142 -1.87 2.21 4.58
C SER A 142 -1.86 0.70 4.65
N VAL A 143 -1.42 0.06 3.57
CA VAL A 143 -1.27 -1.38 3.42
C VAL A 143 0.19 -1.73 3.63
N VAL A 144 0.43 -2.61 4.60
CA VAL A 144 1.76 -3.09 4.96
C VAL A 144 1.73 -4.60 5.17
N GLN A 145 2.90 -5.21 5.20
CA GLN A 145 3.05 -6.59 5.68
C GLN A 145 2.70 -6.66 7.18
N GLU A 146 2.53 -7.87 7.71
CA GLU A 146 2.37 -8.04 9.16
C GLU A 146 3.52 -7.45 9.98
N SER A 147 4.73 -7.46 9.44
CA SER A 147 5.92 -6.83 10.03
C SER A 147 5.92 -5.29 9.94
N GLY A 148 5.00 -4.68 9.18
CA GLY A 148 5.04 -3.25 8.86
C GLY A 148 5.85 -2.91 7.60
N ALA A 149 6.54 -3.87 6.99
CA ALA A 149 7.31 -3.65 5.76
C ALA A 149 6.39 -3.35 4.55
N PRO A 150 6.92 -2.73 3.47
CA PRO A 150 6.18 -2.55 2.23
C PRO A 150 5.76 -3.89 1.64
N ILE A 151 4.57 -3.97 1.06
CA ILE A 151 4.09 -5.21 0.43
C ILE A 151 4.81 -5.48 -0.89
N THR A 152 4.95 -6.75 -1.26
CA THR A 152 5.45 -7.13 -2.59
C THR A 152 4.33 -7.06 -3.64
N LEU A 153 4.70 -7.04 -4.92
CA LEU A 153 3.73 -7.09 -6.01
C LEU A 153 2.85 -8.35 -5.95
N GLY A 154 3.45 -9.51 -5.64
CA GLY A 154 2.71 -10.76 -5.48
C GLY A 154 1.69 -10.69 -4.34
N GLN A 155 2.05 -10.08 -3.22
CA GLN A 155 1.11 -9.84 -2.12
C GLN A 155 -0.04 -8.91 -2.54
N ALA A 156 0.25 -7.83 -3.27
CA ALA A 156 -0.76 -6.92 -3.79
C ALA A 156 -1.75 -7.64 -4.73
N VAL A 157 -1.26 -8.53 -5.61
CA VAL A 157 -2.10 -9.35 -6.49
C VAL A 157 -2.97 -10.30 -5.69
N VAL A 158 -2.40 -11.06 -4.75
CA VAL A 158 -3.14 -12.04 -3.92
C VAL A 158 -4.26 -11.34 -3.14
N ARG A 159 -3.99 -10.17 -2.56
CA ARG A 159 -5.00 -9.36 -1.85
C ARG A 159 -6.19 -8.97 -2.72
N GLN A 160 -5.99 -8.79 -4.02
CA GLN A 160 -7.00 -8.34 -4.95
C GLN A 160 -7.78 -9.49 -5.61
N LEU A 161 -7.33 -10.74 -5.45
CA LEU A 161 -8.02 -11.93 -5.96
C LEU A 161 -9.47 -12.03 -5.45
N SER A 162 -9.76 -11.56 -4.23
CA SER A 162 -11.14 -11.54 -3.73
C SER A 162 -12.07 -10.67 -4.58
N THR A 163 -11.55 -9.60 -5.17
CA THR A 163 -12.31 -8.73 -6.08
C THR A 163 -12.39 -9.35 -7.48
N MET A 164 -11.31 -9.93 -7.99
CA MET A 164 -11.31 -10.60 -9.31
C MET A 164 -12.26 -11.79 -9.36
N LEU A 165 -12.31 -12.60 -8.30
CA LEU A 165 -13.17 -13.77 -8.17
C LEU A 165 -14.58 -13.43 -7.69
N GLN A 166 -14.90 -12.15 -7.47
CA GLN A 166 -16.20 -11.67 -6.96
C GLN A 166 -16.61 -12.25 -5.59
N VAL A 167 -15.63 -12.72 -4.80
CA VAL A 167 -15.82 -13.26 -3.44
C VAL A 167 -15.47 -12.23 -2.35
N PHE A 168 -15.46 -10.95 -2.68
CA PHE A 168 -15.05 -9.86 -1.78
C PHE A 168 -15.91 -9.75 -0.51
N TRP A 169 -17.17 -10.20 -0.56
CA TRP A 169 -18.07 -10.23 0.59
C TRP A 169 -17.68 -11.34 1.58
N ILE A 170 -17.37 -12.54 1.08
CA ILE A 170 -16.84 -13.65 1.91
C ILE A 170 -15.50 -13.21 2.53
N ASP A 171 -14.61 -12.64 1.72
CA ASP A 171 -13.32 -12.10 2.17
C ASP A 171 -13.51 -11.10 3.33
N ALA A 172 -14.46 -10.18 3.20
CA ALA A 172 -14.76 -9.17 4.23
C ALA A 172 -15.29 -9.75 5.54
N MET A 173 -16.05 -10.85 5.51
CA MET A 173 -16.60 -11.47 6.73
C MET A 173 -15.52 -11.95 7.70
N PHE A 174 -14.33 -12.31 7.21
CA PHE A 174 -13.19 -12.74 8.05
C PHE A 174 -12.68 -11.65 9.00
N VAL A 175 -13.01 -10.37 8.74
CA VAL A 175 -12.65 -9.26 9.64
C VAL A 175 -13.29 -9.43 11.02
N LEU A 176 -14.44 -10.09 11.11
CA LEU A 176 -15.15 -10.33 12.37
C LEU A 176 -14.47 -11.43 13.21
N PHE A 177 -13.65 -12.28 12.59
CA PHE A 177 -13.02 -13.44 13.23
C PHE A 177 -11.52 -13.25 13.49
N THR A 178 -10.97 -12.05 13.22
CA THR A 178 -9.55 -11.78 13.34
C THR A 178 -9.27 -10.62 14.28
N GLU A 179 -8.39 -10.82 15.26
CA GLU A 179 -8.00 -9.78 16.24
C GLU A 179 -7.43 -8.53 15.57
N ARG A 180 -6.69 -8.71 14.47
CA ARG A 180 -6.07 -7.64 13.69
C ARG A 180 -6.97 -7.07 12.60
N ARG A 181 -8.25 -7.47 12.56
CA ARG A 181 -9.24 -7.04 11.56
C ARG A 181 -8.74 -7.28 10.13
N GLN A 182 -8.15 -8.44 9.88
CA GLN A 182 -7.67 -8.86 8.57
C GLN A 182 -8.78 -9.57 7.80
N ARG A 183 -8.88 -9.32 6.49
CA ARG A 183 -9.74 -10.12 5.60
C ARG A 183 -9.07 -11.44 5.23
N ALA A 184 -9.80 -12.40 4.68
CA ALA A 184 -9.28 -13.72 4.33
C ALA A 184 -8.03 -13.65 3.43
N PHE A 185 -8.09 -12.82 2.38
CA PHE A 185 -6.98 -12.66 1.45
C PHE A 185 -5.86 -11.79 2.02
N GLU A 186 -6.10 -11.06 3.11
CA GLU A 186 -5.06 -10.34 3.85
C GLU A 186 -4.26 -11.30 4.73
N LEU A 187 -4.93 -12.28 5.35
CA LEU A 187 -4.27 -13.40 6.03
C LEU A 187 -3.42 -14.21 5.03
N LEU A 188 -4.00 -14.58 3.89
CA LEU A 188 -3.31 -15.37 2.86
C LEU A 188 -2.06 -14.67 2.33
N SER A 189 -2.12 -13.35 2.15
CA SER A 189 -0.99 -12.55 1.67
C SER A 189 -0.05 -12.10 2.78
N LYS A 190 -0.32 -12.39 4.05
CA LYS A 190 0.44 -11.91 5.22
C LYS A 190 0.56 -10.39 5.25
N THR A 191 -0.56 -9.72 5.04
CA THR A 191 -0.65 -8.26 5.00
C THR A 191 -1.78 -7.75 5.87
N ARG A 192 -1.76 -6.45 6.18
CA ARG A 192 -2.79 -5.78 6.96
C ARG A 192 -2.92 -4.31 6.58
N VAL A 193 -4.09 -3.74 6.87
CA VAL A 193 -4.32 -2.29 6.72
C VAL A 193 -4.21 -1.63 8.09
N VAL A 194 -3.34 -0.64 8.17
CA VAL A 194 -3.06 0.14 9.38
C VAL A 194 -3.47 1.60 9.18
N LYS A 195 -3.65 2.32 10.27
CA LYS A 195 -3.80 3.78 10.20
C LYS A 195 -2.45 4.38 9.81
N ALA A 196 -2.43 5.14 8.72
CA ALA A 196 -1.29 5.96 8.35
C ALA A 196 -1.26 7.17 9.31
N THR A 197 -0.09 7.47 9.87
CA THR A 197 0.06 8.70 10.65
C THR A 197 0.17 9.86 9.65
N PRO A 198 -0.62 10.94 9.80
CA PRO A 198 -0.41 12.14 8.99
C PRO A 198 0.95 12.74 9.37
N GLY A 199 1.93 12.69 8.47
CA GLY A 199 3.26 13.20 8.76
C GLY A 199 4.17 13.23 7.54
N SER A 200 4.48 14.46 7.10
CA SER A 200 5.49 14.91 6.12
C SER A 200 5.30 14.48 4.66
N VAL A 201 4.41 15.19 3.95
CA VAL A 201 4.82 15.82 2.68
C VAL A 201 5.28 17.23 3.02
#